data_AF-A0A1M6V336-F1
#
_entry.id   AF-A0A1M6V336-F1
#
_cell.length_a   1.000
_cell.length_b   1.000
_cell.length_c   1.000
_cell.angle_alpha   90.00
_cell.angle_beta   90.00
_cell.angle_gamma   90.00
#
_symmetry.space_group_name_H-M   'P 1'
#
loop_
_entity.id
_entity.type
_entity.pdbx_description
1 polymer ?
#
loop_
_entity_poly.entity_id
_entity_poly.type
_entity_poly.pdbx_seq_one_letter_code
_entity_poly.pdbx_strand_id
1 'polypeptide(L)'
;MDNKKEEIRQAYYYTDIEPTLENLHEIIRICEIFLKEGGDRLMCAMDMRKWDLDEIDRLAVYIVQSRQKMETELNRLKKYQDDFNDMFATDHNDYYNSVAIMLRHIRSHTSPLNNLLKKTCSRKHPNQKACQRHHIKPKSVRKESVLASDTYQKPIFSIDDPTTPAQVSGLFRELKKFFADENECMKICVKVLNDEAEIRKDPVKSKYVLDKYRRKAFEKLRGQILLISDDTISTLKEITPAYQRFKSFATDEAFAQEEFHKHNITDMDHFCLIELAVAKHKNKLDNDELANWGDNPAWIKRIKYVIKHFDELLPDNFSHKMMGKFQYYFCKWALPGNISNATKYFIKHYNGKWKVSKYAAVNSHGKEYDQHSAEVIEFHSAIDTLLKKANLSEMTAQSA
;
A
#
# COMPACT_ATOMS: atom_id res chain seq x y z
N MET A 1 27.51 -32.78 28.36
CA MET A 1 26.90 -31.50 27.92
C MET A 1 26.32 -31.61 26.50
N ASP A 2 25.62 -32.71 26.17
CA ASP A 2 24.95 -32.87 24.85
C ASP A 2 23.50 -33.35 24.99
N ASN A 3 22.88 -32.88 26.08
CA ASN A 3 21.44 -32.78 26.35
C ASN A 3 20.68 -32.04 25.19
N LYS A 4 21.41 -31.49 24.22
CA LYS A 4 20.93 -30.85 22.98
C LYS A 4 20.36 -31.81 21.93
N LYS A 5 20.72 -33.11 21.93
CA LYS A 5 20.10 -34.09 21.01
C LYS A 5 18.74 -34.58 21.48
N GLU A 6 18.46 -34.45 22.79
CA GLU A 6 17.10 -34.49 23.32
C GLU A 6 16.31 -33.20 23.00
N GLU A 7 16.98 -32.10 22.62
CA GLU A 7 16.34 -30.84 22.17
C GLU A 7 15.94 -30.81 20.68
N ILE A 8 16.13 -31.90 19.91
CA ILE A 8 15.39 -32.13 18.65
C ILE A 8 14.43 -33.33 18.84
N ARG A 9 13.84 -33.43 20.03
CA ARG A 9 12.63 -34.21 20.26
C ARG A 9 11.47 -33.55 19.50
N GLN A 10 10.86 -34.33 18.59
CA GLN A 10 9.60 -34.09 17.86
C GLN A 10 9.65 -33.31 16.53
N ALA A 11 10.20 -33.91 15.46
CA ALA A 11 9.83 -33.54 14.08
C ALA A 11 9.59 -34.81 13.24
N TYR A 12 8.33 -35.25 13.12
CA TYR A 12 7.92 -36.38 12.27
C TYR A 12 6.71 -36.10 11.35
N TYR A 13 6.62 -34.84 10.95
CA TYR A 13 5.87 -34.37 9.80
C TYR A 13 6.59 -33.09 9.35
N TYR A 14 6.71 -32.85 8.06
CA TYR A 14 7.28 -31.58 7.59
C TYR A 14 6.16 -30.55 7.45
N THR A 15 6.48 -29.31 7.78
CA THR A 15 5.59 -28.16 7.54
C THR A 15 5.90 -27.63 6.14
N ASP A 16 4.92 -27.65 5.25
CA ASP A 16 5.01 -26.97 3.95
C ASP A 16 5.03 -25.45 4.20
N ILE A 17 6.22 -24.86 4.40
CA ILE A 17 6.40 -23.41 4.66
C ILE A 17 6.80 -22.64 3.40
N GLU A 18 6.83 -23.27 2.21
CA GLU A 18 7.03 -22.47 1.00
C GLU A 18 5.76 -21.66 0.74
N PRO A 19 5.84 -20.34 0.69
CA PRO A 19 4.64 -19.57 0.81
C PRO A 19 4.09 -19.20 -0.56
N THR A 20 3.65 -20.24 -1.26
CA THR A 20 3.08 -20.16 -2.60
C THR A 20 1.59 -19.83 -2.50
N LEU A 21 1.04 -19.27 -3.58
CA LEU A 21 -0.41 -19.05 -3.72
C LEU A 21 -1.19 -20.37 -3.52
N GLU A 22 -0.65 -21.49 -3.97
CA GLU A 22 -1.21 -22.83 -3.76
C GLU A 22 -1.30 -23.18 -2.27
N ASN A 23 -0.28 -22.86 -1.49
CA ASN A 23 -0.25 -23.12 -0.05
C ASN A 23 -1.23 -22.22 0.73
N LEU A 24 -1.44 -20.97 0.30
CA LEU A 24 -2.49 -20.12 0.86
C LEU A 24 -3.89 -20.73 0.60
N HIS A 25 -4.16 -21.18 -0.62
CA HIS A 25 -5.41 -21.86 -0.96
C HIS A 25 -5.58 -23.19 -0.21
N GLU A 26 -4.50 -23.93 0.05
CA GLU A 26 -4.56 -25.13 0.89
C GLU A 26 -4.99 -24.80 2.33
N ILE A 27 -4.42 -23.76 2.94
CA ILE A 27 -4.81 -23.34 4.30
C ILE A 27 -6.27 -22.87 4.33
N ILE A 28 -6.71 -22.08 3.35
CA ILE A 28 -8.12 -21.67 3.21
C ILE A 28 -9.03 -22.91 3.22
N ARG A 29 -8.71 -23.92 2.41
CA ARG A 29 -9.48 -25.17 2.35
C ARG A 29 -9.52 -25.88 3.70
N ILE A 30 -8.39 -25.98 4.40
CA ILE A 30 -8.32 -26.58 5.75
C ILE A 30 -9.24 -25.82 6.72
N CYS A 31 -9.19 -24.49 6.73
CA CYS A 31 -10.06 -23.69 7.58
C CYS A 31 -11.53 -23.89 7.22
N GLU A 32 -11.89 -23.90 5.94
CA GLU A 32 -13.27 -24.09 5.49
C GLU A 32 -13.82 -25.49 5.81
N ILE A 33 -12.99 -26.53 5.72
CA ILE A 33 -13.33 -27.89 6.15
C ILE A 33 -13.61 -27.90 7.66
N PHE A 34 -12.72 -27.30 8.47
CA PHE A 34 -12.92 -27.23 9.92
C PHE A 34 -14.19 -26.42 10.28
N LEU A 35 -14.49 -25.33 9.58
CA LEU A 35 -15.69 -24.55 9.85
C LEU A 35 -17.00 -25.30 9.55
N LYS A 36 -16.95 -26.31 8.66
CA LYS A 36 -18.10 -27.16 8.31
C LYS A 36 -18.22 -28.42 9.18
N GLU A 37 -17.10 -29.10 9.43
CA GLU A 37 -17.05 -30.45 10.04
C GLU A 37 -16.17 -30.51 11.30
N GLY A 38 -15.73 -29.36 11.82
CA GLY A 38 -14.71 -29.29 12.86
C GLY A 38 -15.11 -29.92 14.19
N GLY A 39 -16.40 -29.93 14.52
CA GLY A 39 -16.91 -30.58 15.74
C GLY A 39 -16.65 -32.08 15.70
N ASP A 40 -17.09 -32.74 14.63
CA ASP A 40 -16.89 -34.18 14.45
C ASP A 40 -15.41 -34.56 14.35
N ARG A 41 -14.63 -33.76 13.62
CA ARG A 41 -13.17 -33.97 13.46
C ARG A 41 -12.42 -33.80 14.77
N LEU A 42 -12.81 -32.82 15.60
CA LEU A 42 -12.22 -32.60 16.90
C LEU A 42 -12.52 -33.77 17.84
N MET A 43 -13.77 -34.23 17.89
CA MET A 43 -14.19 -35.39 18.68
C MET A 43 -13.41 -36.65 18.29
N CYS A 44 -13.27 -36.91 16.98
CA CYS A 44 -12.45 -38.01 16.48
C CYS A 44 -10.96 -37.87 16.87
N ALA A 45 -10.40 -36.66 16.75
CA ALA A 45 -9.01 -36.40 17.13
C ALA A 45 -8.76 -36.59 18.64
N MET A 46 -9.71 -36.17 19.49
CA MET A 46 -9.66 -36.34 20.94
C MET A 46 -9.72 -37.82 21.32
N ASP A 47 -10.64 -38.59 20.71
CA ASP A 47 -10.76 -40.03 20.94
C ASP A 47 -9.49 -40.78 20.52
N MET A 48 -8.97 -40.48 19.32
CA MET A 48 -7.73 -41.08 18.81
C MET A 48 -6.53 -40.80 19.73
N ARG A 49 -6.45 -39.60 20.30
CA ARG A 49 -5.32 -39.17 21.14
C ARG A 49 -5.51 -39.44 22.63
N LYS A 50 -6.74 -39.76 23.06
CA LYS A 50 -7.15 -39.91 24.46
C LYS A 50 -6.77 -38.69 25.30
N TRP A 51 -7.15 -37.50 24.84
CA TRP A 51 -6.89 -36.26 25.59
C TRP A 51 -7.67 -36.24 26.90
N ASP A 52 -7.01 -35.88 27.99
CA ASP A 52 -7.66 -35.58 29.24
C ASP A 52 -8.18 -34.12 29.27
N LEU A 53 -9.02 -33.81 30.26
CA LEU A 53 -9.62 -32.48 30.37
C LEU A 53 -8.58 -31.38 30.65
N ASP A 54 -7.50 -31.67 31.37
CA ASP A 54 -6.43 -30.72 31.65
C ASP A 54 -5.59 -30.40 30.40
N GLU A 55 -5.37 -31.39 29.53
CA GLU A 55 -4.77 -31.23 28.20
C GLU A 55 -5.66 -30.37 27.29
N ILE A 56 -6.97 -30.59 27.32
CA ILE A 56 -7.96 -29.81 26.56
C ILE A 56 -7.96 -28.34 27.02
N ASP A 57 -8.00 -28.08 28.32
CA ASP A 57 -7.97 -26.71 28.86
C ASP A 57 -6.65 -26.01 28.54
N ARG A 58 -5.51 -26.69 28.68
CA ARG A 58 -4.20 -26.13 28.29
C ARG A 58 -4.14 -25.80 26.80
N LEU A 59 -4.72 -26.64 25.94
CA LEU A 59 -4.82 -26.37 24.51
C LEU A 59 -5.73 -25.18 24.23
N ALA A 60 -6.87 -25.06 24.92
CA ALA A 60 -7.78 -23.93 24.79
C ALA A 60 -7.08 -22.60 25.15
N VAL A 61 -6.34 -22.56 26.27
CA VAL A 61 -5.55 -21.38 26.67
C VAL A 61 -4.51 -21.02 25.60
N TYR A 62 -3.79 -22.00 25.05
CA TYR A 62 -2.82 -21.78 23.97
C TYR A 62 -3.47 -21.19 22.71
N ILE A 63 -4.64 -21.69 22.32
CA ILE A 63 -5.39 -21.20 21.16
C ILE A 63 -5.88 -19.78 21.40
N VAL A 64 -6.41 -19.46 22.58
CA VAL A 64 -6.83 -18.10 22.94
C VAL A 64 -5.68 -17.10 22.80
N GLN A 65 -4.51 -17.42 23.35
CA GLN A 65 -3.32 -16.56 23.25
C GLN A 65 -2.84 -16.40 21.81
N SER A 66 -2.89 -17.47 21.02
CA SER A 66 -2.51 -17.43 19.60
C SER A 66 -3.49 -16.60 18.78
N ARG A 67 -4.79 -16.71 19.07
CA ARG A 67 -5.87 -15.95 18.44
C ARG A 67 -5.76 -14.46 18.72
N GLN A 68 -5.51 -14.04 19.96
CA GLN A 68 -5.35 -12.62 20.30
C GLN A 68 -4.20 -11.94 19.52
N LYS A 69 -3.09 -12.67 19.33
CA LYS A 69 -1.98 -12.21 18.48
C LYS A 69 -2.41 -12.09 17.03
N MET A 70 -3.15 -13.07 16.53
CA MET A 70 -3.69 -13.07 15.16
C MET A 70 -4.71 -11.96 14.91
N GLU A 71 -5.62 -11.67 15.85
CA GLU A 71 -6.59 -10.56 15.73
C GLU A 71 -5.88 -9.20 15.54
N THR A 72 -4.76 -9.00 16.26
CA THR A 72 -3.98 -7.77 16.14
C THR A 72 -3.38 -7.62 14.73
N GLU A 73 -2.84 -8.71 14.18
CA GLU A 73 -2.29 -8.70 12.82
C GLU A 73 -3.38 -8.67 11.75
N LEU A 74 -4.52 -9.34 11.94
CA LEU A 74 -5.67 -9.26 11.05
C LEU A 74 -6.17 -7.82 10.92
N ASN A 75 -6.24 -7.07 12.03
CA ASN A 75 -6.58 -5.66 12.01
C ASN A 75 -5.56 -4.81 11.25
N ARG A 76 -4.26 -5.17 11.30
CA ARG A 76 -3.23 -4.51 10.49
C ARG A 76 -3.38 -4.87 9.01
N LEU A 77 -3.61 -6.14 8.69
CA LEU A 77 -3.85 -6.60 7.31
C LEU A 77 -5.08 -5.93 6.69
N LYS A 78 -6.18 -5.77 7.45
CA LYS A 78 -7.37 -5.05 6.99
C LYS A 78 -7.08 -3.59 6.63
N LYS A 79 -6.30 -2.89 7.46
CA LYS A 79 -5.88 -1.50 7.16
C LYS A 79 -4.93 -1.45 5.96
N TYR A 80 -4.04 -2.44 5.87
CA TYR A 80 -3.01 -2.49 4.84
C TYR A 80 -3.57 -2.90 3.47
N GLN A 81 -4.66 -3.67 3.45
CA GLN A 81 -5.31 -4.16 2.23
C GLN A 81 -5.64 -3.06 1.24
N ASP A 82 -6.15 -1.93 1.72
CA ASP A 82 -6.63 -0.83 0.86
C ASP A 82 -5.47 -0.04 0.25
N ASP A 83 -4.34 0.07 0.96
CA ASP A 83 -3.18 0.87 0.56
C ASP A 83 -2.04 0.03 -0.06
N PHE A 84 -2.17 -1.30 -0.11
CA PHE A 84 -1.09 -2.18 -0.52
C PHE A 84 -0.66 -1.96 -1.98
N ASN A 85 -1.63 -2.13 -2.88
CA ASN A 85 -1.41 -2.00 -4.31
C ASN A 85 -1.37 -0.53 -4.76
N ASP A 86 -1.53 0.40 -3.82
CA ASP A 86 -1.49 1.84 -4.07
C ASP A 86 -0.07 2.39 -4.17
N MET A 87 0.92 1.74 -3.55
CA MET A 87 2.30 2.20 -3.57
C MET A 87 3.22 1.40 -4.50
N PHE A 88 2.93 0.11 -4.79
CA PHE A 88 3.59 -0.81 -5.75
C PHE A 88 5.14 -0.97 -5.67
N ALA A 89 5.89 0.08 -5.33
CA ALA A 89 7.30 0.08 -4.94
C ALA A 89 7.44 -0.29 -3.45
N THR A 90 8.33 -1.23 -3.12
CA THR A 90 8.56 -1.68 -1.73
C THR A 90 10.04 -1.86 -1.45
N ASP A 91 10.49 -1.54 -0.23
CA ASP A 91 11.90 -1.62 0.21
C ASP A 91 12.50 -3.05 0.29
N HIS A 92 11.84 -4.03 -0.33
CA HIS A 92 12.17 -5.45 -0.22
C HIS A 92 12.48 -6.07 -1.60
N ASN A 93 13.00 -5.27 -2.51
CA ASN A 93 13.03 -5.55 -3.94
C ASN A 93 14.30 -6.23 -4.47
N ASP A 94 14.71 -7.32 -3.81
CA ASP A 94 15.52 -8.34 -4.49
C ASP A 94 14.68 -9.52 -5.00
N TYR A 95 13.48 -9.73 -4.47
CA TYR A 95 12.52 -10.68 -5.00
C TYR A 95 11.13 -10.16 -4.69
N TYR A 96 10.23 -10.30 -5.64
CA TYR A 96 8.79 -10.16 -5.46
C TYR A 96 8.33 -10.86 -4.18
N ASN A 97 8.20 -10.09 -3.10
CA ASN A 97 7.85 -10.61 -1.79
C ASN A 97 7.04 -9.58 -0.98
N SER A 98 6.19 -8.84 -1.69
CA SER A 98 4.84 -8.46 -1.22
C SER A 98 4.23 -9.58 -0.40
N VAL A 99 4.34 -10.80 -0.95
CA VAL A 99 4.09 -12.06 -0.25
C VAL A 99 4.98 -12.15 0.98
N ALA A 100 6.32 -12.15 0.95
CA ALA A 100 7.11 -12.37 2.19
C ALA A 100 6.90 -11.36 3.30
N ILE A 101 6.50 -10.11 3.04
CA ILE A 101 6.11 -9.19 4.12
C ILE A 101 4.83 -9.72 4.75
N MET A 102 3.77 -9.89 3.95
CA MET A 102 2.50 -10.48 4.39
C MET A 102 2.72 -11.85 5.06
N LEU A 103 3.64 -12.66 4.55
CA LEU A 103 3.95 -14.00 5.01
C LEU A 103 4.87 -14.00 6.23
N ARG A 104 5.74 -13.01 6.42
CA ARG A 104 6.54 -12.86 7.64
C ARG A 104 5.62 -12.51 8.80
N HIS A 105 4.57 -11.72 8.53
CA HIS A 105 3.47 -11.51 9.46
C HIS A 105 2.67 -12.82 9.69
N ILE A 106 2.26 -13.53 8.62
CA ILE A 106 1.51 -14.81 8.69
C ILE A 106 2.31 -15.98 9.31
N ARG A 107 3.65 -16.02 9.19
CA ARG A 107 4.50 -17.11 9.69
C ARG A 107 4.40 -17.27 11.21
N SER A 108 4.05 -16.18 11.88
CA SER A 108 3.77 -16.17 13.32
C SER A 108 2.44 -16.85 13.69
N HIS A 109 1.44 -16.88 12.79
CA HIS A 109 0.09 -17.47 12.99
C HIS A 109 -0.04 -18.89 12.43
N THR A 110 0.64 -19.17 11.32
CA THR A 110 0.71 -20.53 10.74
C THR A 110 1.47 -21.50 11.64
N SER A 111 2.36 -21.02 12.50
CA SER A 111 3.05 -21.85 13.50
C SER A 111 2.07 -22.48 14.52
N PRO A 112 1.20 -21.69 15.19
CA PRO A 112 0.08 -22.23 15.96
C PRO A 112 -0.79 -23.24 15.21
N LEU A 113 -1.19 -22.95 13.96
CA LEU A 113 -1.97 -23.88 13.14
C LEU A 113 -1.22 -25.19 12.92
N ASN A 114 0.05 -25.15 12.53
CA ASN A 114 0.87 -26.34 12.32
C ASN A 114 1.06 -27.16 13.61
N ASN A 115 1.23 -26.50 14.76
CA ASN A 115 1.32 -27.16 16.05
C ASN A 115 0.00 -27.87 16.42
N LEU A 116 -1.14 -27.23 16.15
CA LEU A 116 -2.45 -27.81 16.34
C LEU A 116 -2.64 -29.04 15.44
N LEU A 117 -2.40 -28.91 14.14
CA LEU A 117 -2.57 -30.01 13.19
C LEU A 117 -1.64 -31.19 13.51
N LYS A 118 -0.42 -30.93 13.98
CA LYS A 118 0.52 -31.98 14.40
C LYS A 118 0.04 -32.74 15.63
N LYS A 119 -0.63 -32.07 16.58
CA LYS A 119 -1.24 -32.72 17.76
C LYS A 119 -2.38 -33.66 17.36
N THR A 120 -3.01 -33.44 16.21
CA THR A 120 -4.15 -34.23 15.71
C THR A 120 -3.80 -35.20 14.57
N CYS A 121 -2.52 -35.41 14.27
CA CYS A 121 -2.07 -36.48 13.37
C CYS A 121 -2.15 -37.86 14.05
N SER A 122 -2.05 -38.96 13.29
CA SER A 122 -2.00 -40.32 13.85
C SER A 122 -0.70 -40.59 14.65
N ARG A 123 -0.79 -41.39 15.73
CA ARG A 123 0.39 -41.89 16.48
C ARG A 123 1.05 -43.12 15.82
N LYS A 124 0.42 -43.73 14.80
CA LYS A 124 0.90 -44.98 14.17
C LYS A 124 2.12 -44.79 13.26
N HIS A 125 2.76 -43.63 13.28
CA HIS A 125 3.96 -43.37 12.49
C HIS A 125 5.19 -44.00 13.15
N PRO A 126 6.04 -44.77 12.42
CA PRO A 126 7.29 -45.28 12.97
C PRO A 126 8.20 -44.15 13.46
N ASN A 127 9.05 -44.45 14.45
CA ASN A 127 9.97 -43.47 15.01
C ASN A 127 11.07 -43.07 14.01
N GLN A 128 11.76 -41.95 14.29
CA GLN A 128 12.77 -41.38 13.40
C GLN A 128 13.89 -42.33 13.00
N LYS A 129 14.34 -43.17 13.94
CA LYS A 129 15.39 -44.15 13.69
C LYS A 129 14.91 -45.24 12.73
N ALA A 130 13.68 -45.71 12.88
CA ALA A 130 13.08 -46.71 11.98
C ALA A 130 12.89 -46.13 10.57
N CYS A 131 12.36 -44.92 10.45
CA CYS A 131 12.14 -44.30 9.14
C CYS A 131 13.45 -43.95 8.40
N GLN A 132 14.49 -43.47 9.09
CA GLN A 132 15.81 -43.26 8.48
C GLN A 132 16.45 -44.59 8.06
N ARG A 133 16.32 -45.63 8.88
CA ARG A 133 16.82 -46.98 8.58
C ARG A 133 16.11 -47.61 7.38
N HIS A 134 14.85 -47.24 7.13
CA HIS A 134 14.02 -47.80 6.07
C HIS A 134 13.71 -46.82 4.93
N HIS A 135 14.42 -45.69 4.85
CA HIS A 135 14.21 -44.62 3.85
C HIS A 135 12.75 -44.16 3.68
N ILE A 136 11.98 -44.16 4.78
CA ILE A 136 10.57 -43.75 4.79
C ILE A 136 10.51 -42.21 4.71
N LYS A 137 9.84 -41.68 3.69
CA LYS A 137 9.71 -40.24 3.47
C LYS A 137 8.84 -39.57 4.55
N PRO A 138 9.20 -38.37 5.04
CA PRO A 138 8.36 -37.59 5.94
C PRO A 138 7.01 -37.28 5.28
N LYS A 139 5.94 -37.31 6.06
CA LYS A 139 4.61 -36.96 5.60
C LYS A 139 4.27 -35.50 5.92
N SER A 140 3.33 -34.90 5.20
CA SER A 140 2.86 -33.52 5.48
C SER A 140 1.86 -33.53 6.64
N VAL A 141 2.02 -32.58 7.58
CA VAL A 141 1.08 -32.39 8.71
C VAL A 141 -0.34 -32.12 8.20
N ARG A 142 -0.46 -31.39 7.09
CA ARG A 142 -1.76 -30.96 6.53
C ARG A 142 -2.56 -32.14 6.01
N LYS A 143 -1.88 -33.12 5.38
CA LYS A 143 -2.49 -34.32 4.81
C LYS A 143 -2.92 -35.35 5.85
N GLU A 144 -2.21 -35.42 6.97
CA GLU A 144 -2.33 -36.52 7.93
C GLU A 144 -3.00 -36.10 9.24
N SER A 145 -3.39 -34.83 9.35
CA SER A 145 -4.18 -34.34 10.47
C SER A 145 -5.66 -34.57 10.22
N VAL A 146 -6.33 -35.17 11.21
CA VAL A 146 -7.78 -35.38 11.25
C VAL A 146 -8.55 -34.04 11.16
N LEU A 147 -7.97 -32.97 11.71
CA LEU A 147 -8.56 -31.63 11.65
C LEU A 147 -8.44 -30.95 10.29
N ALA A 148 -7.56 -31.43 9.39
CA ALA A 148 -7.30 -30.79 8.11
C ALA A 148 -7.92 -31.56 6.93
N SER A 149 -7.35 -32.71 6.59
CA SER A 149 -7.74 -33.43 5.37
C SER A 149 -7.71 -34.94 5.48
N ASP A 150 -7.31 -35.50 6.63
CA ASP A 150 -7.39 -36.94 6.85
C ASP A 150 -8.86 -37.39 6.95
N THR A 151 -9.10 -38.62 6.51
CA THR A 151 -10.40 -39.28 6.65
C THR A 151 -10.65 -39.60 8.10
N TYR A 152 -11.86 -39.35 8.58
CA TYR A 152 -12.23 -39.58 9.97
C TYR A 152 -13.49 -40.44 10.06
N GLN A 153 -13.58 -41.24 11.12
CA GLN A 153 -14.82 -41.95 11.44
C GLN A 153 -15.73 -40.99 12.20
N LYS A 154 -16.97 -40.85 11.74
CA LYS A 154 -17.93 -39.96 12.36
C LYS A 154 -18.14 -40.37 13.82
N PRO A 155 -17.94 -39.46 14.79
CA PRO A 155 -18.10 -39.78 16.19
C PRO A 155 -19.57 -40.11 16.49
N ILE A 156 -19.77 -40.97 17.49
CA ILE A 156 -21.11 -41.38 17.96
C ILE A 156 -21.84 -40.19 18.61
N PHE A 157 -21.10 -39.34 19.31
CA PHE A 157 -21.61 -38.15 19.99
C PHE A 157 -21.18 -36.88 19.27
N SER A 158 -22.12 -35.95 19.12
CA SER A 158 -21.86 -34.62 18.58
C SER A 158 -21.21 -33.73 19.64
N ILE A 159 -20.46 -32.72 19.21
CA ILE A 159 -19.91 -31.70 20.10
C ILE A 159 -21.00 -30.83 20.77
N ASP A 160 -22.21 -30.84 20.19
CA ASP A 160 -23.39 -30.17 20.71
C ASP A 160 -24.20 -31.06 21.68
N ASP A 161 -23.73 -32.28 21.96
CA ASP A 161 -24.39 -33.18 22.90
C ASP A 161 -24.34 -32.61 24.33
N PRO A 162 -25.45 -32.59 25.09
CA PRO A 162 -25.50 -32.09 26.47
C PRO A 162 -24.52 -32.78 27.44
N THR A 163 -24.07 -33.99 27.12
CA THR A 163 -23.11 -34.76 27.91
C THR A 163 -21.65 -34.39 27.63
N THR A 164 -21.40 -33.54 26.63
CA THR A 164 -20.07 -33.06 26.28
C THR A 164 -19.52 -32.16 27.39
N PRO A 165 -18.31 -32.42 27.92
CA PRO A 165 -17.70 -31.57 28.93
C PRO A 165 -17.56 -30.12 28.46
N ALA A 166 -17.80 -29.16 29.36
CA ALA A 166 -17.73 -27.73 29.04
C ALA A 166 -16.36 -27.30 28.49
N GLN A 167 -15.28 -27.97 28.91
CA GLN A 167 -13.92 -27.78 28.40
C GLN A 167 -13.81 -28.09 26.90
N VAL A 168 -14.47 -29.16 26.44
CA VAL A 168 -14.48 -29.60 25.04
C VAL A 168 -15.24 -28.59 24.18
N SER A 169 -16.45 -28.22 24.61
CA SER A 169 -17.24 -27.20 23.90
C SER A 169 -16.55 -25.83 23.91
N GLY A 170 -15.84 -25.51 25.00
CA GLY A 170 -15.01 -24.32 25.15
C GLY A 170 -13.85 -24.29 24.14
N LEU A 171 -13.08 -25.37 24.05
CA LEU A 171 -12.01 -25.53 23.06
C LEU A 171 -12.55 -25.40 21.64
N PHE A 172 -13.65 -26.07 21.32
CA PHE A 172 -14.25 -25.99 19.98
C PHE A 172 -14.66 -24.59 19.58
N ARG A 173 -15.28 -23.83 20.50
CA ARG A 173 -15.65 -22.43 20.26
C ARG A 173 -14.43 -21.57 19.95
N GLU A 174 -13.33 -21.74 20.69
CA GLU A 174 -12.11 -20.97 20.45
C GLU A 174 -11.39 -21.39 19.17
N LEU A 175 -11.38 -22.70 18.85
CA LEU A 175 -10.89 -23.18 17.56
C LEU A 175 -11.70 -22.62 16.40
N LYS A 176 -13.04 -22.58 16.49
CA LYS A 176 -13.90 -22.02 15.44
C LYS A 176 -13.55 -20.57 15.14
N LYS A 177 -13.31 -19.75 16.18
CA LYS A 177 -12.84 -18.37 16.01
C LYS A 177 -11.44 -18.33 15.39
N PHE A 178 -10.50 -19.12 15.91
CA PHE A 178 -9.14 -19.20 15.40
C PHE A 178 -9.09 -19.55 13.90
N PHE A 179 -9.81 -20.59 13.48
CA PHE A 179 -9.87 -20.98 12.07
C PHE A 179 -10.60 -19.94 11.19
N ALA A 180 -11.58 -19.21 11.72
CA ALA A 180 -12.23 -18.12 11.01
C ALA A 180 -11.27 -16.94 10.77
N ASP A 181 -10.53 -16.53 11.80
CA ASP A 181 -9.54 -15.45 11.73
C ASP A 181 -8.38 -15.82 10.78
N GLU A 182 -7.90 -17.07 10.84
CA GLU A 182 -6.86 -17.58 9.93
C GLU A 182 -7.38 -17.61 8.48
N ASN A 183 -8.63 -18.04 8.26
CA ASN A 183 -9.25 -18.03 6.94
C ASN A 183 -9.33 -16.59 6.36
N GLU A 184 -9.75 -15.63 7.18
CA GLU A 184 -9.84 -14.24 6.77
C GLU A 184 -8.46 -13.66 6.42
N CYS A 185 -7.43 -13.93 7.24
CA CYS A 185 -6.04 -13.54 6.94
C CYS A 185 -5.59 -14.05 5.56
N MET A 186 -5.80 -15.34 5.29
CA MET A 186 -5.38 -15.96 4.03
C MET A 186 -6.17 -15.41 2.84
N LYS A 187 -7.48 -15.17 3.00
CA LYS A 187 -8.33 -14.58 1.94
C LYS A 187 -7.91 -13.16 1.58
N ILE A 188 -7.56 -12.33 2.56
CA ILE A 188 -7.01 -10.98 2.31
C ILE A 188 -5.72 -11.09 1.49
N CYS A 189 -4.82 -12.00 1.87
CA CYS A 189 -3.56 -12.18 1.15
C CYS A 189 -3.78 -12.66 -0.29
N VAL A 190 -4.65 -13.64 -0.50
CA VAL A 190 -5.03 -14.11 -1.84
C VAL A 190 -5.61 -12.97 -2.68
N LYS A 191 -6.51 -12.16 -2.10
CA LYS A 191 -7.07 -10.99 -2.79
C LYS A 191 -5.98 -10.00 -3.21
N VAL A 192 -5.10 -9.61 -2.29
CA VAL A 192 -4.00 -8.68 -2.59
C VAL A 192 -3.10 -9.20 -3.71
N LEU A 193 -2.76 -10.49 -3.70
CA LEU A 193 -1.94 -11.13 -4.74
C LEU A 193 -2.65 -11.19 -6.10
N ASN A 194 -3.96 -11.45 -6.10
CA ASN A 194 -4.75 -11.46 -7.32
C ASN A 194 -4.87 -10.03 -7.89
N ASP A 195 -5.16 -9.04 -7.05
CA ASP A 195 -5.23 -7.63 -7.45
C ASP A 195 -3.89 -7.17 -8.05
N GLU A 196 -2.76 -7.56 -7.44
CA GLU A 196 -1.43 -7.26 -7.97
C GLU A 196 -1.19 -7.94 -9.34
N ALA A 197 -1.58 -9.21 -9.48
CA ALA A 197 -1.47 -9.95 -10.74
C ALA A 197 -2.37 -9.35 -11.84
N GLU A 198 -3.55 -8.83 -11.48
CA GLU A 198 -4.43 -8.11 -12.41
C GLU A 198 -3.81 -6.80 -12.88
N ILE A 199 -3.25 -6.00 -11.96
CA ILE A 199 -2.56 -4.75 -12.31
C ILE A 199 -1.43 -5.04 -13.29
N ARG A 200 -0.62 -6.08 -13.03
CA ARG A 200 0.50 -6.49 -13.90
C ARG A 200 0.08 -7.02 -15.26
N LYS A 201 -1.15 -7.51 -15.42
CA LYS A 201 -1.66 -7.97 -16.73
C LYS A 201 -2.20 -6.82 -17.58
N ASP A 202 -2.57 -5.71 -16.95
CA ASP A 202 -3.20 -4.57 -17.60
C ASP A 202 -2.22 -3.38 -17.64
N PRO A 203 -1.67 -3.04 -18.83
CA PRO A 203 -0.72 -1.94 -18.98
C PRO A 203 -1.30 -0.58 -18.55
N VAL A 204 -2.61 -0.37 -18.73
CA VAL A 204 -3.28 0.88 -18.37
C VAL A 204 -3.39 1.00 -16.85
N LYS A 205 -3.78 -0.08 -16.17
CA LYS A 205 -3.78 -0.11 -14.70
C LYS A 205 -2.38 0.06 -14.11
N SER A 206 -1.38 -0.61 -14.68
CA SER A 206 0.02 -0.47 -14.25
C SER A 206 0.48 0.99 -14.31
N LYS A 207 0.21 1.67 -15.43
CA LYS A 207 0.51 3.10 -15.57
C LYS A 207 -0.27 3.96 -14.58
N TYR A 208 -1.55 3.69 -14.37
CA TYR A 208 -2.36 4.43 -13.41
C TYR A 208 -1.75 4.40 -12.00
N VAL A 209 -1.24 3.24 -11.57
CA VAL A 209 -0.57 3.09 -10.27
C VAL A 209 0.77 3.84 -10.25
N LEU A 210 1.56 3.77 -11.33
CA LEU A 210 2.79 4.57 -11.46
C LEU A 210 2.52 6.07 -11.37
N ASP A 211 1.50 6.57 -12.05
CA ASP A 211 1.11 7.99 -12.03
C ASP A 211 0.57 8.42 -10.65
N LYS A 212 -0.11 7.52 -9.95
CA LYS A 212 -0.51 7.73 -8.55
C LYS A 212 0.72 7.80 -7.64
N TYR A 213 1.71 6.94 -7.84
CA TYR A 213 2.97 6.96 -7.10
C TYR A 213 3.74 8.27 -7.35
N ARG A 214 3.92 8.66 -8.62
CA ARG A 214 4.58 9.91 -9.02
C ARG A 214 4.00 11.12 -8.30
N ARG A 215 2.67 11.25 -8.27
CA ARG A 215 1.99 12.34 -7.56
C ARG A 215 2.33 12.36 -6.06
N LYS A 216 2.20 11.21 -5.38
CA LYS A 216 2.55 11.08 -3.95
C LYS A 216 4.03 11.39 -3.70
N ALA A 217 4.93 10.91 -4.57
CA ALA A 217 6.36 11.16 -4.49
C ALA A 217 6.67 12.66 -4.64
N PHE A 218 6.02 13.36 -5.57
CA PHE A 218 6.20 14.80 -5.75
C PHE A 218 5.77 15.62 -4.53
N GLU A 219 4.62 15.28 -3.93
CA GLU A 219 4.17 15.93 -2.70
C GLU A 219 5.17 15.74 -1.55
N LYS A 220 5.64 14.49 -1.37
CA LYS A 220 6.64 14.13 -0.35
C LYS A 220 7.98 14.83 -0.57
N LEU A 221 8.44 14.90 -1.82
CA LEU A 221 9.78 15.38 -2.19
C LEU A 221 9.82 16.87 -2.54
N ARG A 222 8.69 17.57 -2.45
CA ARG A 222 8.54 19.00 -2.79
C ARG A 222 9.63 19.91 -2.25
N GLY A 223 10.03 19.71 -0.98
CA GLY A 223 11.09 20.49 -0.35
C GLY A 223 12.48 20.19 -0.90
N GLN A 224 12.73 18.94 -1.30
CA GLN A 224 14.01 18.51 -1.87
C GLN A 224 14.19 19.05 -3.29
N ILE A 225 13.10 19.14 -4.09
CA ILE A 225 13.12 19.71 -5.45
C ILE A 225 13.75 21.10 -5.48
N LEU A 226 13.51 21.93 -4.45
CA LEU A 226 14.09 23.28 -4.37
C LEU A 226 15.61 23.28 -4.21
N LEU A 227 16.18 22.22 -3.65
CA LEU A 227 17.58 22.11 -3.22
C LEU A 227 18.44 21.24 -4.15
N ILE A 228 17.81 20.52 -5.08
CA ILE A 228 18.52 19.62 -6.00
C ILE A 228 19.23 20.42 -7.11
N SER A 229 20.54 20.20 -7.24
CA SER A 229 21.37 20.74 -8.33
C SER A 229 21.38 19.81 -9.54
N ASP A 230 21.78 20.36 -10.69
CA ASP A 230 21.94 19.59 -11.94
C ASP A 230 23.02 18.50 -11.82
N ASP A 231 24.07 18.73 -11.02
CA ASP A 231 25.12 17.74 -10.73
C ASP A 231 24.57 16.55 -9.95
N THR A 232 23.71 16.81 -8.95
CA THR A 232 23.03 15.77 -8.19
C THR A 232 22.12 14.93 -9.08
N ILE A 233 21.35 15.57 -9.97
CA ILE A 233 20.51 14.85 -10.94
C ILE A 233 21.34 14.00 -11.89
N SER A 234 22.48 14.51 -12.35
CA SER A 234 23.38 13.77 -13.26
C SER A 234 23.91 12.51 -12.57
N THR A 235 24.33 12.63 -11.31
CA THR A 235 24.75 11.49 -10.49
C THR A 235 23.59 10.50 -10.30
N LEU A 236 22.39 10.98 -9.95
CA LEU A 236 21.21 10.13 -9.78
C LEU A 236 20.86 9.37 -11.08
N LYS A 237 20.97 9.99 -12.25
CA LYS A 237 20.74 9.33 -13.55
C LYS A 237 21.69 8.16 -13.81
N GLU A 238 22.90 8.22 -13.26
CA GLU A 238 23.91 7.17 -13.37
C GLU A 238 23.69 6.05 -12.36
N ILE A 239 23.29 6.36 -11.13
CA ILE A 239 23.21 5.34 -10.06
C ILE A 239 21.82 4.73 -9.87
N THR A 240 20.74 5.35 -10.39
CA THR A 240 19.35 4.92 -10.12
C THR A 240 18.94 3.78 -11.07
N PRO A 241 18.73 2.55 -10.57
CA PRO A 241 18.40 1.40 -11.43
C PRO A 241 17.07 1.56 -12.17
N ALA A 242 16.05 2.11 -11.50
CA ALA A 242 14.73 2.38 -12.09
C ALA A 242 14.82 3.27 -13.33
N TYR A 243 15.63 4.34 -13.27
CA TYR A 243 15.83 5.23 -14.41
C TYR A 243 16.65 4.59 -15.53
N GLN A 244 17.65 3.77 -15.20
CA GLN A 244 18.41 3.02 -16.20
C GLN A 244 17.52 2.04 -16.97
N ARG A 245 16.65 1.31 -16.27
CA ARG A 245 15.67 0.40 -16.87
C ARG A 245 14.63 1.16 -17.68
N PHE A 246 14.08 2.25 -17.15
CA PHE A 246 13.12 3.08 -17.87
C PHE A 246 13.60 3.49 -19.28
N LYS A 247 14.90 3.82 -19.43
CA LYS A 247 15.49 4.17 -20.73
C LYS A 247 15.41 3.07 -21.80
N SER A 248 15.23 1.80 -21.43
CA SER A 248 15.04 0.70 -22.39
C SER A 248 13.59 0.48 -22.83
N PHE A 249 12.62 1.16 -22.22
CA PHE A 249 11.20 1.03 -22.57
C PHE A 249 10.75 2.15 -23.50
N ALA A 250 9.91 1.79 -24.47
CA ALA A 250 9.35 2.76 -25.41
C ALA A 250 8.17 3.55 -24.83
N THR A 251 7.48 3.00 -23.84
CA THR A 251 6.29 3.60 -23.22
C THR A 251 6.30 3.44 -21.70
N ASP A 252 5.67 4.40 -21.02
CA ASP A 252 5.47 4.36 -19.57
C ASP A 252 4.65 3.14 -19.15
N GLU A 253 3.66 2.74 -19.95
CA GLU A 253 2.85 1.55 -19.71
C GLU A 253 3.71 0.28 -19.65
N ALA A 254 4.66 0.12 -20.57
CA ALA A 254 5.52 -1.06 -20.62
C ALA A 254 6.51 -1.09 -19.45
N PHE A 255 7.10 0.06 -19.10
CA PHE A 255 7.94 0.16 -17.90
C PHE A 255 7.16 -0.14 -16.62
N ALA A 256 5.95 0.44 -16.47
CA ALA A 256 5.12 0.23 -15.31
C ALA A 256 4.73 -1.26 -15.14
N GLN A 257 4.41 -1.92 -16.25
CA GLN A 257 4.02 -3.32 -16.24
C GLN A 257 5.18 -4.25 -15.90
N GLU A 258 6.35 -4.03 -16.52
CA GLU A 258 7.47 -4.98 -16.45
C GLU A 258 8.46 -4.70 -15.32
N GLU A 259 8.66 -3.44 -14.92
CA GLU A 259 9.78 -3.06 -14.03
C GLU A 259 9.37 -2.32 -12.75
N PHE A 260 8.29 -1.53 -12.75
CA PHE A 260 7.95 -0.67 -11.59
C PHE A 260 7.90 -1.42 -10.25
N HIS A 261 7.29 -2.60 -10.25
CA HIS A 261 7.16 -3.45 -9.06
C HIS A 261 8.48 -4.08 -8.57
N LYS A 262 9.57 -3.99 -9.35
CA LYS A 262 10.90 -4.53 -9.04
C LYS A 262 11.82 -3.51 -8.36
N HIS A 263 11.37 -2.26 -8.20
CA HIS A 263 12.19 -1.18 -7.62
C HIS A 263 11.74 -0.79 -6.21
N ASN A 264 12.71 -0.53 -5.34
CA ASN A 264 12.42 -0.09 -3.98
C ASN A 264 11.91 1.36 -3.93
N ILE A 265 11.44 1.82 -2.76
CA ILE A 265 10.86 3.17 -2.62
C ILE A 265 11.92 4.23 -2.91
N THR A 266 13.15 4.01 -2.46
CA THR A 266 14.27 4.95 -2.68
C THR A 266 14.61 5.08 -4.16
N ASP A 267 14.70 3.96 -4.88
CA ASP A 267 14.96 3.92 -6.32
C ASP A 267 13.85 4.64 -7.11
N MET A 268 12.59 4.39 -6.74
CA MET A 268 11.45 5.03 -7.39
C MET A 268 11.31 6.51 -7.03
N ASP A 269 11.68 6.92 -5.82
CA ASP A 269 11.76 8.33 -5.44
C ASP A 269 12.85 9.05 -6.23
N HIS A 270 14.04 8.46 -6.36
CA HIS A 270 15.11 9.00 -7.20
C HIS A 270 14.68 9.08 -8.66
N PHE A 271 14.01 8.05 -9.19
CA PHE A 271 13.42 8.06 -10.53
C PHE A 271 12.48 9.25 -10.71
N CYS A 272 11.55 9.47 -9.78
CA CYS A 272 10.62 10.61 -9.84
C CYS A 272 11.35 11.96 -9.83
N LEU A 273 12.41 12.11 -9.03
CA LEU A 273 13.24 13.33 -9.01
C LEU A 273 13.95 13.57 -10.35
N ILE A 274 14.47 12.52 -10.96
CA ILE A 274 15.11 12.59 -12.28
C ILE A 274 14.09 13.01 -13.34
N GLU A 275 12.89 12.40 -13.34
CA GLU A 275 11.82 12.76 -14.28
C GLU A 275 11.42 14.22 -14.16
N LEU A 276 11.24 14.72 -12.94
CA LEU A 276 10.96 16.13 -12.68
C LEU A 276 12.05 17.04 -13.21
N ALA A 277 13.32 16.69 -13.00
CA ALA A 277 14.42 17.49 -13.50
C ALA A 277 14.49 17.48 -15.03
N VAL A 278 14.20 16.35 -15.68
CA VAL A 278 14.08 16.28 -17.14
C VAL A 278 12.92 17.15 -17.64
N ALA A 279 11.75 17.09 -16.99
CA ALA A 279 10.61 17.93 -17.29
C ALA A 279 10.93 19.43 -17.10
N LYS A 280 11.64 19.78 -16.03
CA LYS A 280 12.16 21.14 -15.77
C LYS A 280 12.92 21.68 -16.97
N HIS A 281 13.91 20.93 -17.44
CA HIS A 281 14.80 21.34 -18.54
C HIS A 281 14.05 21.40 -19.87
N LYS A 282 13.21 20.39 -20.15
CA LYS A 282 12.38 20.34 -21.37
C LYS A 282 11.42 21.52 -21.47
N ASN A 283 10.78 21.85 -20.36
CA ASN A 283 9.73 22.87 -20.29
C ASN A 283 10.24 24.26 -19.86
N LYS A 284 11.56 24.41 -19.63
CA LYS A 284 12.21 25.65 -19.14
C LYS A 284 11.51 26.19 -17.88
N LEU A 285 11.32 25.31 -16.90
CA LEU A 285 10.69 25.64 -15.62
C LEU A 285 11.74 26.01 -14.57
N ASP A 286 11.35 26.91 -13.66
CA ASP A 286 12.16 27.21 -12.48
C ASP A 286 11.83 26.23 -11.33
N ASN A 287 12.73 26.11 -10.35
CA ASN A 287 12.52 25.25 -9.17
C ASN A 287 11.28 25.67 -8.36
N ASP A 288 11.01 26.97 -8.24
CA ASP A 288 9.81 27.49 -7.58
C ASP A 288 8.53 27.19 -8.36
N GLU A 289 8.60 27.04 -9.68
CA GLU A 289 7.46 26.67 -10.51
C GLU A 289 7.06 25.22 -10.31
N LEU A 290 8.05 24.31 -10.37
CA LEU A 290 7.85 22.89 -10.07
C LEU A 290 7.36 22.69 -8.64
N ALA A 291 7.95 23.40 -7.68
CA ALA A 291 7.54 23.30 -6.28
C ALA A 291 6.13 23.84 -6.06
N ASN A 292 5.63 24.79 -6.85
CA ASN A 292 4.30 25.36 -6.63
C ASN A 292 3.19 24.67 -7.42
N TRP A 293 3.47 24.23 -8.66
CA TRP A 293 2.47 23.73 -9.60
C TRP A 293 2.78 22.33 -10.16
N GLY A 294 3.85 21.67 -9.72
CA GLY A 294 4.25 20.34 -10.20
C GLY A 294 4.64 20.34 -11.68
N ASP A 295 4.51 19.19 -12.32
CA ASP A 295 4.75 19.01 -13.76
C ASP A 295 3.51 19.38 -14.59
N ASN A 296 3.03 20.63 -14.44
CA ASN A 296 1.97 21.18 -15.28
C ASN A 296 2.49 22.36 -16.11
N PRO A 297 3.28 22.11 -17.16
CA PRO A 297 3.89 23.17 -17.96
C PRO A 297 2.85 24.06 -18.66
N ALA A 298 1.68 23.50 -19.01
CA ALA A 298 0.58 24.26 -19.61
C ALA A 298 0.01 25.29 -18.63
N TRP A 299 -0.24 24.88 -17.38
CA TRP A 299 -0.73 25.78 -16.34
C TRP A 299 0.30 26.85 -15.97
N ILE A 300 1.57 26.47 -15.82
CA ILE A 300 2.65 27.41 -15.53
C ILE A 300 2.78 28.44 -16.66
N LYS A 301 2.66 28.03 -17.94
CA LYS A 301 2.65 28.93 -19.08
C LYS A 301 1.50 29.95 -19.01
N ARG A 302 0.30 29.51 -18.59
CA ARG A 302 -0.85 30.40 -18.39
C ARG A 302 -0.57 31.41 -17.27
N ILE A 303 -0.03 30.98 -16.14
CA ILE A 303 0.33 31.86 -15.03
C ILE A 303 1.35 32.92 -15.49
N LYS A 304 2.42 32.52 -16.17
CA LYS A 304 3.42 33.45 -16.72
C LYS A 304 2.78 34.47 -17.66
N TYR A 305 1.87 34.02 -18.51
CA TYR A 305 1.15 34.90 -19.44
C TYR A 305 0.27 35.91 -18.70
N VAL A 306 -0.51 35.45 -17.72
CA VAL A 306 -1.38 36.32 -16.91
C VAL A 306 -0.56 37.35 -16.13
N ILE A 307 0.58 36.98 -15.54
CA ILE A 307 1.46 37.93 -14.84
C ILE A 307 2.00 38.99 -15.81
N LYS A 308 2.41 38.59 -17.01
CA LYS A 308 2.94 39.50 -18.04
C LYS A 308 1.90 40.52 -18.50
N HIS A 309 0.64 40.12 -18.58
CA HIS A 309 -0.49 40.93 -19.04
C HIS A 309 -1.38 41.40 -17.89
N PHE A 310 -0.87 41.37 -16.65
CA PHE A 310 -1.69 41.60 -15.46
C PHE A 310 -2.31 42.99 -15.43
N ASP A 311 -1.60 43.99 -15.94
CA ASP A 311 -2.10 45.37 -16.00
C ASP A 311 -3.32 45.54 -16.92
N GLU A 312 -3.49 44.65 -17.92
CA GLU A 312 -4.64 44.64 -18.84
C GLU A 312 -5.90 44.08 -18.18
N LEU A 313 -5.76 43.42 -17.03
CA LEU A 313 -6.86 42.82 -16.26
C LEU A 313 -7.41 43.77 -15.19
N LEU A 314 -6.77 44.93 -15.01
CA LEU A 314 -7.19 45.91 -14.02
C LEU A 314 -8.30 46.79 -14.60
N PRO A 315 -9.29 47.21 -13.79
CA PRO A 315 -10.39 48.04 -14.26
C PRO A 315 -9.91 49.46 -14.65
N ASP A 316 -10.66 50.14 -15.50
CA ASP A 316 -10.29 51.48 -16.00
C ASP A 316 -10.12 52.53 -14.88
N ASN A 317 -10.87 52.38 -13.78
CA ASN A 317 -10.80 53.25 -12.60
C ASN A 317 -9.79 52.75 -11.55
N PHE A 318 -8.86 51.86 -11.91
CA PHE A 318 -7.91 51.27 -10.98
C PHE A 318 -7.04 52.32 -10.29
N SER A 319 -6.89 52.16 -8.96
CA SER A 319 -5.93 52.91 -8.16
C SER A 319 -4.92 51.96 -7.51
N HIS A 320 -3.68 52.43 -7.33
CA HIS A 320 -2.61 51.65 -6.69
C HIS A 320 -3.00 51.08 -5.31
N LYS A 321 -3.92 51.73 -4.59
CA LYS A 321 -4.45 51.23 -3.29
C LYS A 321 -5.15 49.87 -3.43
N MET A 322 -5.67 49.54 -4.61
CA MET A 322 -6.35 48.28 -4.91
C MET A 322 -5.39 47.17 -5.36
N MET A 323 -4.09 47.44 -5.51
CA MET A 323 -3.12 46.46 -6.00
C MET A 323 -3.11 45.19 -5.15
N GLY A 324 -3.09 45.32 -3.82
CA GLY A 324 -3.12 44.17 -2.90
C GLY A 324 -4.33 43.26 -3.11
N LYS A 325 -5.50 43.83 -3.42
CA LYS A 325 -6.76 43.12 -3.67
C LYS A 325 -6.72 42.32 -4.97
N PHE A 326 -6.34 42.94 -6.08
CA PHE A 326 -6.23 42.24 -7.37
C PHE A 326 -5.11 41.21 -7.38
N GLN A 327 -3.98 41.49 -6.71
CA GLN A 327 -2.94 40.48 -6.47
C GLN A 327 -3.49 39.28 -5.70
N TYR A 328 -4.33 39.50 -4.69
CA TYR A 328 -4.97 38.42 -3.94
C TYR A 328 -5.90 37.59 -4.83
N TYR A 329 -6.70 38.23 -5.69
CA TYR A 329 -7.59 37.54 -6.63
C TYR A 329 -6.83 36.64 -7.60
N PHE A 330 -5.69 37.12 -8.11
CA PHE A 330 -4.79 36.31 -8.90
C PHE A 330 -4.13 35.19 -8.09
N CYS A 331 -3.66 35.45 -6.87
CA CYS A 331 -3.07 34.41 -6.04
C CYS A 331 -4.06 33.29 -5.74
N LYS A 332 -5.34 33.63 -5.52
CA LYS A 332 -6.42 32.65 -5.36
C LYS A 332 -6.70 31.85 -6.63
N TRP A 333 -6.63 32.48 -7.80
CA TRP A 333 -6.75 31.80 -9.08
C TRP A 333 -5.55 30.87 -9.38
N ALA A 334 -4.32 31.34 -9.14
CA ALA A 334 -3.11 30.64 -9.53
C ALA A 334 -2.70 29.52 -8.56
N LEU A 335 -2.88 29.71 -7.25
CA LEU A 335 -2.46 28.75 -6.21
C LEU A 335 -3.27 28.95 -4.91
N PRO A 336 -4.55 28.54 -4.86
CA PRO A 336 -5.48 28.87 -3.78
C PRO A 336 -5.06 28.38 -2.40
N GLY A 337 -4.33 27.26 -2.34
CA GLY A 337 -3.84 26.63 -1.10
C GLY A 337 -2.56 27.24 -0.53
N ASN A 338 -1.83 28.08 -1.29
CA ASN A 338 -0.58 28.69 -0.81
C ASN A 338 -0.37 30.11 -1.36
N ILE A 339 -1.13 31.05 -0.81
CA ILE A 339 -1.09 32.47 -1.18
C ILE A 339 0.29 33.09 -0.95
N SER A 340 1.04 32.62 0.05
CA SER A 340 2.39 33.12 0.34
C SER A 340 3.34 32.88 -0.84
N ASN A 341 3.40 31.64 -1.32
CA ASN A 341 4.25 31.30 -2.46
C ASN A 341 3.75 31.95 -3.76
N ALA A 342 2.43 32.00 -3.98
CA ALA A 342 1.85 32.69 -5.13
C ALA A 342 2.26 34.17 -5.17
N THR A 343 2.24 34.84 -4.01
CA THR A 343 2.63 36.25 -3.89
C THR A 343 4.13 36.42 -4.16
N LYS A 344 4.99 35.56 -3.60
CA LYS A 344 6.44 35.61 -3.85
C LYS A 344 6.75 35.46 -5.34
N TYR A 345 6.10 34.51 -5.99
CA TYR A 345 6.25 34.28 -7.42
C TYR A 345 5.75 35.48 -8.23
N PHE A 346 4.56 36.01 -7.92
CA PHE A 346 4.05 37.22 -8.58
C PHE A 346 5.04 38.39 -8.46
N ILE A 347 5.57 38.66 -7.26
CA ILE A 347 6.54 39.74 -7.04
C ILE A 347 7.83 39.53 -7.86
N LYS A 348 8.30 38.29 -7.98
CA LYS A 348 9.52 37.95 -8.73
C LYS A 348 9.34 38.15 -10.24
N HIS A 349 8.14 37.88 -10.78
CA HIS A 349 7.91 37.83 -12.23
C HIS A 349 7.10 39.00 -12.81
N TYR A 350 6.43 39.79 -11.97
CA TYR A 350 5.69 40.97 -12.40
C TYR A 350 6.65 42.12 -12.69
N ASN A 351 6.61 42.63 -13.92
CA ASN A 351 7.40 43.78 -14.39
C ASN A 351 6.51 44.88 -14.98
N GLY A 352 5.26 44.98 -14.51
CA GLY A 352 4.29 45.95 -15.01
C GLY A 352 4.45 47.34 -14.39
N LYS A 353 3.44 48.18 -14.63
CA LYS A 353 3.42 49.61 -14.30
C LYS A 353 3.36 49.90 -12.80
N TRP A 354 2.74 49.02 -12.00
CA TRP A 354 2.39 49.31 -10.61
C TRP A 354 3.36 48.69 -9.62
N LYS A 355 3.58 49.35 -8.48
CA LYS A 355 4.39 48.74 -7.42
C LYS A 355 3.59 47.61 -6.76
N VAL A 356 4.21 46.44 -6.68
CA VAL A 356 3.60 45.24 -6.08
C VAL A 356 3.44 45.35 -4.56
N SER A 357 2.37 44.78 -4.02
CA SER A 357 2.15 44.67 -2.57
C SER A 357 2.89 43.46 -1.99
N LYS A 358 3.37 43.60 -0.76
CA LYS A 358 4.00 42.50 -0.01
C LYS A 358 2.92 41.55 0.54
N TYR A 359 3.33 40.32 0.87
CA TYR A 359 2.46 39.25 1.38
C TYR A 359 1.46 39.70 2.45
N ALA A 360 1.89 40.43 3.48
CA ALA A 360 0.99 40.86 4.56
C ALA A 360 -0.20 41.72 4.07
N ALA A 361 0.05 42.61 3.10
CA ALA A 361 -0.96 43.48 2.51
C ALA A 361 -1.83 42.74 1.47
N VAL A 362 -1.28 41.74 0.79
CA VAL A 362 -2.08 40.86 -0.09
C VAL A 362 -3.02 40.00 0.76
N ASN A 363 -2.49 39.37 1.80
CA ASN A 363 -3.22 38.42 2.64
C ASN A 363 -4.30 39.08 3.52
N SER A 364 -4.21 40.38 3.82
CA SER A 364 -5.26 41.09 4.57
C SER A 364 -6.62 41.09 3.84
N HIS A 365 -6.62 41.02 2.51
CA HIS A 365 -7.85 40.93 1.70
C HIS A 365 -8.50 39.54 1.74
N GLY A 366 -7.91 38.55 2.39
CA GLY A 366 -8.51 37.23 2.51
C GLY A 366 -9.80 37.19 3.32
N LYS A 367 -10.01 38.13 4.25
CA LYS A 367 -11.26 38.24 5.04
C LYS A 367 -12.43 38.80 4.22
N GLU A 368 -12.12 39.59 3.19
CA GLU A 368 -13.09 40.28 2.33
C GLU A 368 -13.32 39.50 1.03
N TYR A 369 -12.63 38.37 0.85
CA TYR A 369 -12.70 37.58 -0.38
C TYR A 369 -13.97 36.74 -0.41
N ASP A 370 -14.82 37.02 -1.39
CA ASP A 370 -15.94 36.19 -1.78
C ASP A 370 -15.77 35.77 -3.24
N GLN A 371 -15.68 34.46 -3.48
CA GLN A 371 -15.53 33.89 -4.83
C GLN A 371 -16.74 34.17 -5.73
N HIS A 372 -17.90 34.49 -5.15
CA HIS A 372 -19.14 34.79 -5.87
C HIS A 372 -19.39 36.29 -6.05
N SER A 373 -18.49 37.14 -5.53
CA SER A 373 -18.61 38.58 -5.75
C SER A 373 -18.42 38.94 -7.23
N ALA A 374 -19.16 39.95 -7.68
CA ALA A 374 -19.13 40.39 -9.08
C ALA A 374 -17.71 40.74 -9.54
N GLU A 375 -16.93 41.42 -8.71
CA GLU A 375 -15.56 41.82 -9.04
C GLU A 375 -14.59 40.63 -9.21
N VAL A 376 -14.73 39.58 -8.39
CA VAL A 376 -13.89 38.38 -8.53
C VAL A 376 -14.26 37.61 -9.79
N ILE A 377 -15.56 37.45 -10.05
CA ILE A 377 -16.07 36.80 -11.25
C ILE A 377 -15.61 37.55 -12.51
N GLU A 378 -15.72 38.88 -12.51
CA GLU A 378 -15.28 39.72 -13.62
C GLU A 378 -13.78 39.60 -13.86
N PHE A 379 -12.97 39.65 -12.80
CA PHE A 379 -11.51 39.51 -12.91
C PHE A 379 -11.09 38.11 -13.43
N HIS A 380 -11.70 37.04 -12.92
CA HIS A 380 -11.41 35.67 -13.40
C HIS A 380 -11.90 35.46 -14.84
N SER A 381 -13.04 36.02 -15.21
CA SER A 381 -13.54 36.01 -16.59
C SER A 381 -12.63 36.79 -17.56
N ALA A 382 -12.06 37.91 -17.10
CA ALA A 382 -11.07 38.67 -17.87
C ALA A 382 -9.79 37.83 -18.10
N ILE A 383 -9.33 37.07 -17.11
CA ILE A 383 -8.23 36.11 -17.27
C ILE A 383 -8.57 35.07 -18.33
N ASP A 384 -9.75 34.46 -18.27
CA ASP A 384 -10.15 33.44 -19.24
C ASP A 384 -10.25 34.01 -20.66
N THR A 385 -10.76 35.23 -20.81
CA THR A 385 -10.83 35.95 -22.08
C THR A 385 -9.44 36.25 -22.64
N LEU A 386 -8.54 36.73 -21.79
CA LEU A 386 -7.14 36.99 -22.13
C LEU A 386 -6.44 35.70 -22.61
N LEU A 387 -6.65 34.59 -21.91
CA LEU A 387 -6.07 33.29 -22.27
C LEU A 387 -6.67 32.71 -23.56
N LYS A 388 -7.98 32.87 -23.78
CA LYS A 388 -8.65 32.48 -25.04
C LYS A 388 -8.06 33.23 -26.24
N LYS A 389 -7.88 34.56 -26.13
CA LYS A 389 -7.25 35.38 -27.18
C LYS A 389 -5.83 34.90 -27.53
N ALA A 390 -5.11 34.36 -26.55
CA ALA A 390 -3.76 33.84 -26.71
C ALA A 390 -3.70 32.37 -27.19
N ASN A 391 -4.83 31.73 -27.48
CA ASN A 391 -4.93 30.29 -27.74
C ASN A 391 -4.35 29.44 -26.59
N LEU A 392 -4.56 29.88 -25.34
CA LEU A 392 -4.15 29.20 -24.11
C LEU A 392 -5.36 28.71 -23.27
N SER A 393 -6.53 28.57 -23.90
CA SER A 393 -7.76 28.08 -23.25
C SER A 393 -7.77 26.56 -23.09
N GLU A 394 -8.15 26.09 -21.90
CA GLU A 394 -8.35 24.71 -21.42
C GLU A 394 -7.66 23.55 -22.17
N MET A 395 -6.59 23.02 -21.56
CA MET A 395 -6.60 21.60 -21.16
C MET A 395 -6.86 21.59 -19.64
N THR A 396 -7.83 20.79 -19.23
CA THR A 396 -8.35 20.69 -17.86
C THR A 396 -7.24 20.65 -16.81
N ALA A 397 -7.39 21.46 -15.77
CA ALA A 397 -6.69 21.24 -14.51
C ALA A 397 -7.20 19.90 -13.97
N GLN A 398 -6.47 18.82 -14.19
CA GLN A 398 -6.66 17.64 -13.36
C GLN A 398 -6.34 18.07 -11.94
N SER A 399 -7.38 17.97 -11.11
CA SER A 399 -7.40 18.20 -9.67
C SER A 399 -6.08 17.80 -9.01
N ALA A 400 -5.47 18.78 -8.33
CA ALA A 400 -4.47 18.56 -7.30
C ALA A 400 -4.99 17.56 -6.26
#